data_AF-A0A935IAX1-F1
#
_entry.id   AF-A0A935IAX1-F1
#
_cell.length_a   1.000
_cell.length_b   1.000
_cell.length_c   1.000
_cell.angle_alpha   90.00
_cell.angle_beta   90.00
_cell.angle_gamma   90.00
#
_symmetry.space_group_name_H-M   'P 1'
#
loop_
_entity.id
_entity.type
_entity.pdbx_description
1 polymer ?
#
loop_
_entity_poly.entity_id
_entity_poly.type
_entity_poly.pdbx_seq_one_letter_code
_entity_poly.pdbx_strand_id
1 'polypeptide(L)'
;MNKNILLMGLLILLGISCRKTYEDISIINNPDPPKVEIETNIIGLVQDQYGQAVLNAKVSIGNTITLTDKNGYFRFQKVYISKDQDFLKIESPNYFVSYQSIEGLPGDLSFTRCILEERIFTNKFSSDADAIYTYNHLYEVYIPADALMKSDGSLFHGTYKVAPKYKDSSITRELQSGVITLDEKNSKKLLHIQHHLGIEVRSIETGEPLYFSKSIQVKYNINTSHLSPLVQSYSFNTKESKWKYNGQVTLEPNQLSIITNNPEQIAIGVSYSYTTCEGMAIFNKNNGMSFSRIANSLNGQSIHNTRIQYSGKFKLFVVQDKYQEMIFQDECQGVNSVFSVNVNQLPIVKDLIVDNPLNFAIELSGKAIYCDGSPITEGYILAKNKANQSIVFPITSQGIFNSLFFSCNKLDMLYTATDLVNDRTSEIITTSSVNNSNSTFRICENKVSSIARFSFNHIDTSYSICRVRKISNPNSPNVIFIFEYGSNGIFTEKLILERLNNPTTGNYWRLTSSSFISATYQLKEIIDDPEIFFFELGGVQMLECNLPKVIIEDQSSMKKYTTDLVFFRAIIQ
;
A
#
# COMPACT_ATOMS: atom_id res chain seq x y z
N MET A 1 1.86 -11.33 94.06
CA MET A 1 1.52 -9.91 93.79
C MET A 1 2.81 -9.21 93.39
N ASN A 2 3.00 -8.61 92.22
CA ASN A 2 2.05 -8.08 91.26
C ASN A 2 2.36 -8.57 89.84
N LYS A 3 1.52 -9.51 89.38
CA LYS A 3 1.41 -9.98 87.98
C LYS A 3 0.81 -8.91 87.05
N ASN A 4 0.66 -7.67 87.52
CA ASN A 4 -0.10 -6.61 86.84
C ASN A 4 0.77 -5.49 86.24
N ILE A 5 2.10 -5.59 86.28
CA ILE A 5 2.99 -4.60 85.62
C ILE A 5 3.56 -5.12 84.29
N LEU A 6 3.61 -6.45 84.08
CA LEU A 6 3.99 -7.03 82.79
C LEU A 6 2.84 -7.02 81.75
N LEU A 7 1.59 -6.87 82.21
CA LEU A 7 0.40 -6.84 81.35
C LEU A 7 0.04 -5.43 80.86
N MET A 8 0.70 -4.38 81.37
CA MET A 8 0.49 -2.98 80.98
C MET A 8 1.64 -2.40 80.14
N GLY A 9 2.60 -3.24 79.74
CA GLY A 9 3.63 -2.94 78.74
C GLY A 9 3.38 -3.59 77.38
N LEU A 10 2.41 -4.50 77.27
CA LEU A 10 2.10 -5.25 76.04
C LEU A 10 0.88 -4.69 75.26
N LEU A 11 0.19 -3.67 75.77
CA LEU A 11 -0.98 -3.08 75.12
C LEU A 11 -0.72 -1.74 74.39
N ILE A 12 0.52 -1.21 74.44
CA ILE A 12 0.90 0.07 73.79
C ILE A 12 1.74 -0.17 72.50
N LEU A 13 1.89 -1.41 72.06
CA LEU A 13 2.56 -1.78 70.80
C LEU A 13 1.59 -2.10 69.64
N LEU A 14 0.28 -1.88 69.82
CA LEU A 14 -0.74 -2.14 68.78
C LEU A 14 -1.23 -0.88 68.04
N GLY A 15 -0.51 0.25 68.16
CA GLY A 15 -0.99 1.56 67.69
C GLY A 15 -0.39 2.11 66.38
N ILE A 16 0.61 1.48 65.75
CA ILE A 16 1.23 2.04 64.53
C ILE A 16 1.55 0.94 63.52
N SER A 17 0.50 0.45 62.85
CA SER A 17 0.63 -0.26 61.57
C SER A 17 -0.59 0.05 60.71
N CYS A 18 -0.76 1.32 60.35
CA CYS A 18 -1.40 1.65 59.09
C CYS A 18 -0.33 1.45 58.00
N ARG A 19 -0.01 0.19 57.67
CA ARG A 19 0.57 -0.08 56.35
C ARG A 19 -0.54 0.28 55.38
N LYS A 20 -0.30 1.25 54.49
CA LYS A 20 -1.04 1.30 53.23
C LYS A 20 -0.97 -0.11 52.66
N THR A 21 -2.08 -0.81 52.62
CA THR A 21 -2.28 -1.92 51.71
C THR A 21 -2.11 -1.29 50.33
N TYR A 22 -0.87 -1.34 49.82
CA TYR A 22 -0.73 -1.51 48.39
C TYR A 22 -1.49 -2.81 48.14
N GLU A 23 -2.69 -2.68 47.58
CA GLU A 23 -3.13 -3.71 46.66
C GLU A 23 -1.97 -3.81 45.67
N ASP A 24 -1.18 -4.88 45.80
CA ASP A 24 -0.44 -5.40 44.67
C ASP A 24 -1.53 -5.63 43.63
N ILE A 25 -1.74 -4.62 42.79
CA ILE A 25 -2.32 -4.79 41.48
C ILE A 25 -1.29 -5.68 40.80
N SER A 26 -1.44 -6.99 41.00
CA SER A 26 -0.90 -7.95 40.08
C SER A 26 -1.49 -7.52 38.75
N ILE A 27 -0.65 -6.89 37.93
CA ILE A 27 -0.91 -6.77 36.51
C ILE A 27 -1.02 -8.23 36.08
N ILE A 28 -2.25 -8.75 36.05
CA ILE A 28 -2.55 -9.89 35.23
C ILE A 28 -2.32 -9.33 33.84
N ASN A 29 -1.07 -9.42 33.37
CA ASN A 29 -0.79 -9.54 31.96
C ASN A 29 -1.59 -10.78 31.60
N ASN A 30 -2.86 -10.58 31.20
CA ASN A 30 -3.61 -11.64 30.60
C ASN A 30 -2.75 -11.98 29.39
N PRO A 31 -2.04 -13.13 29.37
CA PRO A 31 -1.19 -13.44 28.25
C PRO A 31 -2.10 -13.38 27.04
N ASP A 32 -1.71 -12.54 26.07
CA ASP A 32 -2.43 -12.42 24.80
C ASP A 32 -2.79 -13.85 24.38
N PRO A 33 -4.07 -14.17 24.12
CA PRO A 33 -4.48 -15.54 23.85
C PRO A 33 -3.58 -16.10 22.74
N PRO A 34 -3.09 -17.34 22.88
CA PRO A 34 -2.05 -17.87 22.00
C PRO A 34 -2.44 -17.68 20.55
N LYS A 35 -1.58 -16.99 19.79
CA LYS A 35 -1.77 -16.74 18.36
C LYS A 35 -1.72 -18.08 17.64
N VAL A 36 -2.86 -18.53 17.12
CA VAL A 36 -2.89 -19.69 16.22
C VAL A 36 -2.39 -19.22 14.87
N GLU A 37 -1.28 -19.77 14.42
CA GLU A 37 -0.69 -19.43 13.12
C GLU A 37 -0.96 -20.51 12.09
N ILE A 38 -1.05 -20.09 10.82
CA ILE A 38 -1.19 -20.96 9.66
C ILE A 38 -0.07 -20.65 8.66
N GLU A 39 0.45 -21.67 8.01
CA GLU A 39 1.38 -21.52 6.88
C GLU A 39 0.60 -21.21 5.59
N THR A 40 0.99 -20.16 4.87
CA THR A 40 0.35 -19.77 3.61
C THR A 40 1.34 -19.09 2.66
N ASN A 41 0.87 -18.75 1.45
CA ASN A 41 1.62 -17.97 0.48
C ASN A 41 0.84 -16.68 0.16
N ILE A 42 1.56 -15.60 -0.12
CA ILE A 42 0.96 -14.30 -0.41
C ILE A 42 1.64 -13.73 -1.65
N ILE A 43 0.85 -13.31 -2.62
CA ILE A 43 1.30 -12.44 -3.72
C ILE A 43 0.48 -11.16 -3.70
N GLY A 44 1.04 -10.11 -4.27
CA GLY A 44 0.27 -8.88 -4.39
C GLY A 44 0.92 -7.82 -5.25
N LEU A 45 0.22 -6.70 -5.33
CA LEU A 45 0.65 -5.51 -6.05
C LEU A 45 0.62 -4.31 -5.10
N VAL A 46 1.65 -3.49 -5.13
CA VAL A 46 1.67 -2.17 -4.49
C VAL A 46 1.50 -1.11 -5.57
N GLN A 47 0.47 -0.29 -5.42
CA GLN A 47 0.16 0.81 -6.32
C GLN A 47 -0.03 2.11 -5.53
N ASP A 48 0.13 3.25 -6.18
CA ASP A 48 -0.28 4.55 -5.63
C ASP A 48 -1.79 4.76 -5.74
N GLN A 49 -2.29 5.88 -5.20
CA GLN A 49 -3.72 6.21 -5.29
C GLN A 49 -4.23 6.34 -6.74
N TYR A 50 -3.35 6.55 -7.73
CA TYR A 50 -3.70 6.67 -9.15
C TYR A 50 -3.62 5.33 -9.91
N GLY A 51 -3.33 4.23 -9.20
CA GLY A 51 -3.20 2.89 -9.79
C GLY A 51 -1.87 2.63 -10.49
N GLN A 52 -0.86 3.47 -10.27
CA GLN A 52 0.48 3.27 -10.83
C GLN A 52 1.29 2.36 -9.92
N ALA A 53 2.10 1.49 -10.50
CA ALA A 53 2.94 0.57 -9.74
C ALA A 53 4.01 1.33 -8.94
N VAL A 54 4.18 0.96 -7.66
CA VAL A 54 5.26 1.49 -6.82
C VAL A 54 6.41 0.49 -6.82
N LEU A 55 7.49 0.84 -7.53
CA LEU A 55 8.74 0.07 -7.58
C LEU A 55 9.52 0.20 -6.25
N ASN A 56 10.18 -0.88 -5.83
CA ASN A 56 11.04 -0.93 -4.64
C ASN A 56 10.34 -0.54 -3.33
N ALA A 57 9.01 -0.63 -3.26
CA ALA A 57 8.28 -0.54 -2.01
C ALA A 57 8.68 -1.73 -1.13
N LYS A 58 9.02 -1.45 0.12
CA LYS A 58 9.35 -2.45 1.12
C LYS A 58 8.05 -3.01 1.70
N VAL A 59 7.78 -4.29 1.44
CA VAL A 59 6.64 -5.02 1.98
C VAL A 59 7.14 -5.96 3.05
N SER A 60 6.52 -5.92 4.24
CA SER A 60 6.94 -6.73 5.39
C SER A 60 5.73 -7.45 6.01
N ILE A 61 5.94 -8.69 6.44
CA ILE A 61 5.02 -9.46 7.27
C ILE A 61 5.78 -10.13 8.40
N GLY A 62 5.48 -9.74 9.65
CA GLY A 62 6.35 -10.02 10.79
C GLY A 62 7.78 -9.54 10.50
N ASN A 63 8.75 -10.47 10.56
CA ASN A 63 10.16 -10.20 10.27
C ASN A 63 10.56 -10.47 8.80
N THR A 64 9.65 -10.98 7.98
CA THR A 64 9.94 -11.31 6.58
C THR A 64 9.73 -10.08 5.72
N ILE A 65 10.71 -9.76 4.87
CA ILE A 65 10.72 -8.55 4.03
C ILE A 65 10.94 -8.95 2.58
N THR A 66 10.24 -8.29 1.66
CA THR A 66 10.50 -8.31 0.22
C THR A 66 10.39 -6.90 -0.34
N LEU A 67 10.97 -6.67 -1.51
CA LEU A 67 10.78 -5.44 -2.29
C LEU A 67 9.83 -5.72 -3.46
N THR A 68 9.12 -4.68 -3.90
CA THR A 68 8.30 -4.76 -5.12
C THR A 68 9.14 -4.56 -6.37
N ASP A 69 8.76 -5.24 -7.45
CA ASP A 69 9.36 -5.05 -8.77
C ASP A 69 8.78 -3.84 -9.53
N LYS A 70 9.15 -3.69 -10.82
CA LYS A 70 8.69 -2.60 -11.71
C LYS A 70 7.17 -2.54 -11.93
N ASN A 71 6.47 -3.64 -11.71
CA ASN A 71 5.01 -3.72 -11.79
C ASN A 71 4.36 -3.60 -10.41
N GLY A 72 5.14 -3.33 -9.36
CA GLY A 72 4.65 -3.26 -7.98
C GLY A 72 4.45 -4.66 -7.37
N TYR A 73 4.89 -5.73 -8.04
CA TYR A 73 4.65 -7.09 -7.59
C TYR A 73 5.54 -7.48 -6.43
N PHE A 74 4.96 -8.17 -5.44
CA PHE A 74 5.70 -8.82 -4.35
C PHE A 74 5.21 -10.24 -4.11
N ARG A 75 6.06 -11.06 -3.48
CA ARG A 75 5.75 -12.45 -3.13
C ARG A 75 6.36 -12.84 -1.78
N PHE A 76 5.55 -13.53 -0.98
CA PHE A 76 5.97 -14.30 0.18
C PHE A 76 5.58 -15.78 -0.01
N GLN A 77 6.51 -16.68 0.26
CA GLN A 77 6.30 -18.12 0.20
C GLN A 77 6.50 -18.74 1.58
N LYS A 78 5.62 -19.67 1.97
CA LYS A 78 5.68 -20.39 3.25
C LYS A 78 5.84 -19.46 4.46
N VAL A 79 5.01 -18.43 4.54
CA VAL A 79 4.97 -17.51 5.68
C VAL A 79 3.88 -17.93 6.66
N TYR A 80 4.12 -17.64 7.94
CA TYR A 80 3.18 -17.89 9.03
C TYR A 80 2.40 -16.61 9.34
N ILE A 81 1.08 -16.70 9.28
CA ILE A 81 0.18 -15.58 9.61
C ILE A 81 -0.83 -16.03 10.66
N SER A 82 -1.40 -15.07 11.39
CA SER A 82 -2.55 -15.34 12.26
C SER A 82 -3.68 -16.05 11.50
N LYS A 83 -4.28 -17.09 12.10
CA LYS A 83 -5.45 -17.79 11.54
C LYS A 83 -6.62 -16.86 11.27
N ASP A 84 -6.80 -15.83 12.09
CA ASP A 84 -7.85 -14.84 11.88
C ASP A 84 -7.45 -13.89 10.76
N GLN A 85 -6.55 -12.95 11.06
CA GLN A 85 -6.09 -11.89 10.17
C GLN A 85 -4.72 -11.40 10.66
N ASP A 86 -3.83 -11.06 9.72
CA ASP A 86 -2.55 -10.40 9.97
C ASP A 86 -2.42 -9.13 9.10
N PHE A 87 -1.33 -8.39 9.18
CA PHE A 87 -1.15 -7.14 8.43
C PHE A 87 0.19 -7.09 7.70
N LEU A 88 0.13 -6.74 6.42
CA LEU A 88 1.29 -6.32 5.65
C LEU A 88 1.63 -4.88 6.01
N LYS A 89 2.90 -4.60 6.29
CA LYS A 89 3.43 -3.24 6.38
C LYS A 89 4.10 -2.87 5.06
N ILE A 90 3.68 -1.78 4.44
CA ILE A 90 4.23 -1.29 3.17
C ILE A 90 4.85 0.10 3.39
N GLU A 91 6.11 0.24 3.00
CA GLU A 91 6.90 1.47 3.14
C GLU A 91 7.52 1.84 1.79
N SER A 92 7.38 3.10 1.38
CA SER A 92 8.05 3.66 0.21
C SER A 92 8.33 5.15 0.45
N PRO A 93 9.45 5.72 -0.06
CA PRO A 93 9.70 7.15 0.03
C PRO A 93 8.51 7.97 -0.50
N ASN A 94 8.23 9.12 0.14
CA ASN A 94 7.14 10.03 -0.21
C ASN A 94 5.71 9.52 -0.02
N TYR A 95 5.50 8.26 0.39
CA TYR A 95 4.18 7.74 0.74
C TYR A 95 4.01 7.60 2.26
N PHE A 96 2.76 7.59 2.72
CA PHE A 96 2.43 7.17 4.08
C PHE A 96 2.71 5.67 4.25
N VAL A 97 3.19 5.28 5.44
CA VAL A 97 3.26 3.86 5.81
C VAL A 97 1.84 3.29 5.79
N SER A 98 1.64 2.22 5.01
CA SER A 98 0.35 1.56 4.88
C SER A 98 0.37 0.21 5.60
N TYR A 99 -0.72 -0.08 6.31
CA TYR A 99 -0.97 -1.41 6.87
C TYR A 99 -2.20 -1.99 6.17
N GLN A 100 -1.98 -3.06 5.42
CA GLN A 100 -3.03 -3.74 4.67
C GLN A 100 -3.32 -5.07 5.34
N SER A 101 -4.57 -5.36 5.68
CA SER A 101 -4.88 -6.67 6.22
C SER A 101 -4.62 -7.77 5.20
N ILE A 102 -4.29 -8.95 5.71
CA ILE A 102 -4.20 -10.16 4.92
C ILE A 102 -4.89 -11.31 5.65
N GLU A 103 -5.63 -12.08 4.87
CA GLU A 103 -6.27 -13.32 5.27
C GLU A 103 -5.73 -14.42 4.37
N GLY A 104 -5.46 -15.58 4.96
CA GLY A 104 -4.98 -16.76 4.25
C GLY A 104 -5.66 -18.03 4.75
N LEU A 105 -5.43 -19.11 4.00
CA LEU A 105 -5.82 -20.46 4.36
C LEU A 105 -4.57 -21.34 4.30
N PRO A 106 -4.52 -22.43 5.10
CA PRO A 106 -3.37 -23.31 5.15
C PRO A 106 -2.97 -23.85 3.78
N GLY A 107 -1.70 -23.65 3.39
CA GLY A 107 -1.09 -24.22 2.18
C GLY A 107 -1.57 -23.66 0.85
N ASP A 108 -2.42 -22.63 0.85
CA ASP A 108 -2.97 -22.02 -0.35
C ASP A 108 -2.27 -20.66 -0.63
N LEU A 109 -2.75 -19.91 -1.61
CA LEU A 109 -2.17 -18.66 -2.07
C LEU A 109 -3.22 -17.54 -2.04
N SER A 110 -2.92 -16.48 -1.31
CA SER A 110 -3.72 -15.26 -1.27
C SER A 110 -3.17 -14.20 -2.20
N PHE A 111 -4.07 -13.44 -2.85
CA PHE A 111 -3.73 -12.24 -3.59
C PHE A 111 -4.27 -11.01 -2.84
N THR A 112 -3.46 -9.96 -2.76
CA THR A 112 -3.88 -8.66 -2.22
C THR A 112 -3.31 -7.53 -3.06
N ARG A 113 -4.02 -6.40 -3.09
CA ARG A 113 -3.52 -5.17 -3.70
C ARG A 113 -3.51 -4.09 -2.62
N CYS A 114 -2.38 -3.41 -2.55
CA CYS A 114 -2.04 -2.46 -1.50
C CYS A 114 -1.92 -1.09 -2.14
N ILE A 115 -2.71 -0.13 -1.67
CA ILE A 115 -2.67 1.24 -2.15
C ILE A 115 -1.84 2.08 -1.17
N LEU A 116 -0.88 2.82 -1.70
CA LEU A 116 -0.10 3.83 -1.00
C LEU A 116 -0.65 5.23 -1.33
N GLU A 117 -0.74 6.05 -0.31
CA GLU A 117 -1.14 7.45 -0.43
C GLU A 117 0.08 8.35 -0.32
N GLU A 118 0.21 9.28 -1.26
CA GLU A 118 1.27 10.29 -1.21
C GLU A 118 1.16 11.12 0.07
N ARG A 119 2.33 11.36 0.68
CA ARG A 119 2.46 12.17 1.88
C ARG A 119 2.79 13.60 1.51
N ILE A 120 1.78 14.45 1.54
CA ILE A 120 1.88 15.87 1.18
C ILE A 120 1.80 16.73 2.44
N PHE A 121 2.87 17.48 2.72
CA PHE A 121 2.92 18.43 3.84
C PHE A 121 2.45 19.81 3.38
N THR A 122 1.38 20.32 3.99
CA THR A 122 0.76 21.58 3.54
C THR A 122 1.03 22.77 4.45
N ASN A 123 1.37 22.54 5.73
CA ASN A 123 1.50 23.60 6.73
C ASN A 123 2.75 23.39 7.61
N LYS A 124 3.18 24.49 8.23
CA LYS A 124 4.33 24.54 9.15
C LYS A 124 3.91 25.26 10.43
N PHE A 125 4.40 24.77 11.57
CA PHE A 125 4.08 25.31 12.89
C PHE A 125 5.32 25.29 13.80
N SER A 126 5.26 26.04 14.89
CA SER A 126 6.26 26.00 15.96
C SER A 126 5.74 25.13 17.09
N SER A 127 6.60 24.32 17.71
CA SER A 127 6.21 23.40 18.80
C SER A 127 5.84 24.10 20.11
N ASP A 128 6.28 25.34 20.31
CA ASP A 128 6.09 26.13 21.53
C ASP A 128 4.78 26.95 21.56
N ALA A 129 3.96 26.84 20.50
CA ALA A 129 2.68 27.51 20.39
C ALA A 129 1.57 26.53 20.03
N ASP A 130 0.34 26.83 20.45
CA ASP A 130 -0.84 26.12 19.98
C ASP A 130 -0.98 26.29 18.45
N ALA A 131 -1.39 25.23 17.78
CA ALA A 131 -1.54 25.19 16.33
C ALA A 131 -2.91 24.66 15.94
N ILE A 132 -3.50 25.25 14.90
CA ILE A 132 -4.68 24.72 14.22
C ILE A 132 -4.26 24.41 12.79
N TYR A 133 -4.26 23.12 12.47
CA TYR A 133 -4.03 22.61 11.14
C TYR A 133 -5.36 22.43 10.40
N THR A 134 -5.48 22.99 9.21
CA THR A 134 -6.65 22.81 8.35
C THR A 134 -6.23 22.30 6.99
N TYR A 135 -7.05 21.42 6.39
CA TYR A 135 -6.80 20.89 5.05
C TYR A 135 -8.11 20.75 4.27
N ASN A 136 -8.20 21.46 3.14
CA ASN A 136 -9.28 21.38 2.15
C ASN A 136 -10.71 21.39 2.71
N HIS A 137 -10.95 22.12 3.82
CA HIS A 137 -12.22 22.07 4.56
C HIS A 137 -12.66 20.65 4.95
N LEU A 138 -11.75 19.70 4.97
CA LEU A 138 -11.99 18.30 5.29
C LEU A 138 -11.49 17.99 6.71
N TYR A 139 -10.30 18.48 7.05
CA TYR A 139 -9.68 18.33 8.36
C TYR A 139 -9.56 19.67 9.09
N GLU A 140 -9.81 19.65 10.40
CA GLU A 140 -9.35 20.63 11.36
C GLU A 140 -8.71 19.89 12.55
N VAL A 141 -7.45 20.18 12.85
CA VAL A 141 -6.70 19.52 13.92
C VAL A 141 -6.10 20.55 14.85
N TYR A 142 -6.50 20.51 16.12
CA TYR A 142 -5.91 21.33 17.17
C TYR A 142 -4.76 20.59 17.87
N ILE A 143 -3.56 21.17 17.81
CA ILE A 143 -2.34 20.64 18.39
C ILE A 143 -1.88 21.63 19.48
N PRO A 144 -1.91 21.26 20.78
CA PRO A 144 -1.43 22.14 21.84
C PRO A 144 0.08 22.40 21.75
N ALA A 145 0.53 23.50 22.35
CA ALA A 145 1.95 23.76 22.60
C ALA A 145 2.59 22.59 23.38
N ASP A 146 3.84 22.29 23.08
CA ASP A 146 4.63 21.21 23.68
C ASP A 146 3.93 19.84 23.66
N ALA A 147 3.16 19.56 22.60
CA ALA A 147 2.45 18.29 22.42
C ALA A 147 3.26 17.24 21.66
N LEU A 148 4.45 17.58 21.14
CA LEU A 148 5.22 16.71 20.25
C LEU A 148 6.43 16.09 20.95
N MET A 149 6.71 14.82 20.66
CA MET A 149 7.89 14.09 21.14
C MET A 149 8.62 13.39 19.98
N LYS A 150 9.89 13.10 20.19
CA LYS A 150 10.70 12.26 19.30
C LYS A 150 10.45 10.78 19.58
N SER A 151 10.99 9.91 18.71
CA SER A 151 10.87 8.45 18.84
C SER A 151 11.45 7.87 20.14
N ASP A 152 12.39 8.56 20.78
CA ASP A 152 12.98 8.19 22.08
C ASP A 152 12.15 8.66 23.28
N GLY A 153 11.04 9.34 23.05
CA GLY A 153 10.15 9.89 24.08
C GLY A 153 10.54 11.28 24.59
N SER A 154 11.66 11.85 24.14
CA SER A 154 12.05 13.22 24.51
C SER A 154 11.13 14.26 23.85
N LEU A 155 10.88 15.36 24.56
CA LEU A 155 10.05 16.45 24.04
C LEU A 155 10.72 17.08 22.80
N PHE A 156 9.93 17.37 21.78
CA PHE A 156 10.41 18.04 20.57
C PHE A 156 10.29 19.55 20.71
N HIS A 157 11.39 20.26 20.44
CA HIS A 157 11.42 21.72 20.33
C HIS A 157 11.91 22.10 18.92
N GLY A 158 11.12 22.89 18.20
CA GLY A 158 11.47 23.38 16.88
C GLY A 158 10.25 23.54 15.98
N THR A 159 10.52 23.61 14.68
CA THR A 159 9.45 23.74 13.68
C THR A 159 9.10 22.39 13.07
N TYR A 160 7.81 22.17 12.86
CA TYR A 160 7.27 20.92 12.32
C TYR A 160 6.30 21.17 11.18
N LYS A 161 6.07 20.13 10.38
CA LYS A 161 5.12 20.10 9.28
C LYS A 161 4.13 18.95 9.44
N VAL A 162 2.90 19.16 8.98
CA VAL A 162 1.78 18.22 9.14
C VAL A 162 1.25 17.80 7.76
N ALA A 163 0.95 16.51 7.61
CA ALA A 163 0.30 15.94 6.44
C ALA A 163 -0.95 15.15 6.88
N PRO A 164 -2.10 15.29 6.20
CA PRO A 164 -3.30 14.53 6.53
C PRO A 164 -3.26 13.18 5.83
N LYS A 165 -3.68 12.13 6.53
CA LYS A 165 -3.88 10.79 5.97
C LYS A 165 -5.37 10.53 5.86
N TYR A 166 -5.88 10.33 4.66
CA TYR A 166 -7.28 9.97 4.46
C TYR A 166 -7.44 9.17 3.19
N LYS A 167 -8.28 8.14 3.27
CA LYS A 167 -8.60 7.35 2.08
C LYS A 167 -9.75 7.98 1.30
N ASP A 168 -9.42 8.62 0.17
CA ASP A 168 -10.42 9.13 -0.76
C ASP A 168 -11.06 7.98 -1.55
N SER A 169 -12.28 7.61 -1.17
CA SER A 169 -13.03 6.53 -1.81
C SER A 169 -13.38 6.80 -3.28
N SER A 170 -13.33 8.05 -3.75
CA SER A 170 -13.54 8.38 -5.16
C SER A 170 -12.36 7.98 -6.05
N ILE A 171 -11.17 7.90 -5.45
CA ILE A 171 -9.90 7.60 -6.12
C ILE A 171 -9.53 6.13 -5.87
N THR A 172 -9.62 5.66 -4.63
CA THR A 172 -9.22 4.31 -4.24
C THR A 172 -10.41 3.36 -4.23
N ARG A 173 -10.46 2.45 -5.21
CA ARG A 173 -11.50 1.41 -5.28
C ARG A 173 -11.27 0.26 -4.30
N GLU A 174 -10.06 0.01 -3.83
CA GLU A 174 -9.78 -1.05 -2.85
C GLU A 174 -9.73 -0.52 -1.42
N LEU A 175 -10.91 -0.18 -0.91
CA LEU A 175 -11.06 0.11 0.51
C LEU A 175 -11.39 -1.16 1.28
N GLN A 176 -10.62 -1.36 2.34
CA GLN A 176 -10.93 -2.36 3.33
C GLN A 176 -12.18 -1.94 4.10
N SER A 177 -13.27 -2.72 4.00
CA SER A 177 -14.50 -2.43 4.73
C SER A 177 -14.52 -3.04 6.12
N GLY A 178 -13.79 -4.14 6.36
CA GLY A 178 -13.79 -4.85 7.64
C GLY A 178 -12.40 -5.27 8.12
N VAL A 179 -12.10 -5.08 9.42
CA VAL A 179 -10.87 -5.59 10.09
C VAL A 179 -11.23 -6.30 11.38
N ILE A 180 -10.39 -7.24 11.81
CA ILE A 180 -10.41 -7.74 13.19
C ILE A 180 -9.74 -6.71 14.10
N THR A 181 -10.45 -6.30 15.15
CA THR A 181 -10.01 -5.32 16.13
C THR A 181 -10.14 -5.85 17.55
N LEU A 182 -9.55 -5.15 18.51
CA LEU A 182 -9.81 -5.32 19.94
C LEU A 182 -10.70 -4.19 20.44
N ASP A 183 -11.82 -4.54 21.07
CA ASP A 183 -12.70 -3.58 21.74
C ASP A 183 -12.11 -3.10 23.08
N GLU A 184 -12.85 -2.24 23.79
CA GLU A 184 -12.46 -1.68 25.09
C GLU A 184 -12.14 -2.74 26.17
N LYS A 185 -12.65 -3.98 26.00
CA LYS A 185 -12.45 -5.11 26.91
C LYS A 185 -11.41 -6.10 26.39
N ASN A 186 -10.62 -5.71 25.39
CA ASN A 186 -9.66 -6.56 24.67
C ASN A 186 -10.30 -7.81 24.05
N SER A 187 -11.59 -7.76 23.72
CA SER A 187 -12.27 -8.84 23.00
C SER A 187 -12.19 -8.62 21.50
N LYS A 188 -11.95 -9.70 20.73
CA LYS A 188 -11.92 -9.63 19.26
C LYS A 188 -13.30 -9.27 18.72
N LYS A 189 -13.35 -8.28 17.82
CA LYS A 189 -14.54 -7.84 17.09
C LYS A 189 -14.24 -7.65 15.61
N LEU A 190 -15.27 -7.71 14.76
CA LEU A 190 -15.20 -7.26 13.38
C LEU A 190 -15.57 -5.77 13.34
N LEU A 191 -14.61 -4.91 13.05
CA LEU A 191 -14.83 -3.48 12.83
C LEU A 191 -15.22 -3.23 11.38
N HIS A 192 -16.45 -2.79 11.15
CA HIS A 192 -16.86 -2.19 9.89
C HIS A 192 -16.34 -0.76 9.84
N ILE A 193 -15.35 -0.50 9.01
CA ILE A 193 -14.70 0.80 8.86
C ILE A 193 -15.53 1.67 7.90
N GLN A 194 -15.90 2.85 8.38
CA GLN A 194 -16.64 3.85 7.61
C GLN A 194 -15.74 5.00 7.15
N HIS A 195 -14.73 5.36 7.97
CA HIS A 195 -13.73 6.35 7.61
C HIS A 195 -12.34 5.93 8.08
N HIS A 196 -11.34 6.18 7.26
CA HIS A 196 -9.93 6.10 7.61
C HIS A 196 -9.37 7.51 7.69
N LEU A 197 -8.83 7.86 8.86
CA LEU A 197 -8.25 9.17 9.12
C LEU A 197 -6.82 9.02 9.66
N GLY A 198 -6.10 10.13 9.67
CA GLY A 198 -4.88 10.28 10.45
C GLY A 198 -4.12 11.54 10.08
N ILE A 199 -3.03 11.78 10.79
CA ILE A 199 -2.05 12.82 10.45
C ILE A 199 -0.64 12.29 10.69
N GLU A 200 0.31 12.73 9.88
CA GLU A 200 1.73 12.53 10.13
C GLU A 200 2.40 13.87 10.40
N VAL A 201 3.24 13.92 11.44
CA VAL A 201 4.01 15.10 11.81
C VAL A 201 5.50 14.81 11.66
N ARG A 202 6.24 15.76 11.09
CA ARG A 202 7.70 15.66 10.95
C ARG A 202 8.40 16.96 11.32
N SER A 203 9.61 16.83 11.87
CA SER A 203 10.54 17.96 11.99
C SER A 203 10.86 18.54 10.62
N ILE A 204 10.91 19.87 10.51
CA ILE A 204 11.32 20.54 9.26
C ILE A 204 12.83 20.43 9.06
N GLU A 205 13.61 20.50 10.14
CA GLU A 205 15.07 20.53 10.09
C GLU A 205 15.66 19.16 9.78
N THR A 206 15.22 18.13 10.50
CA THR A 206 15.78 16.77 10.40
C THR A 206 14.96 15.84 9.53
N GLY A 207 13.68 16.17 9.27
CA GLY A 207 12.75 15.29 8.57
C GLY A 207 12.31 14.08 9.37
N GLU A 208 12.70 13.96 10.65
CA GLU A 208 12.32 12.83 11.51
C GLU A 208 10.81 12.83 11.84
N PRO A 209 10.18 11.64 12.00
CA PRO A 209 8.80 11.55 12.47
C PRO A 209 8.68 11.99 13.92
N LEU A 210 7.58 12.71 14.22
CA LEU A 210 7.23 13.18 15.56
C LEU A 210 5.91 12.52 16.01
N TYR A 211 5.79 12.32 17.32
CA TYR A 211 4.67 11.65 17.98
C TYR A 211 4.03 12.58 19.02
N PHE A 212 2.88 12.21 19.58
CA PHE A 212 2.11 13.10 20.46
C PHE A 212 2.23 12.72 21.94
N SER A 213 2.77 13.63 22.76
CA SER A 213 2.83 13.53 24.22
C SER A 213 1.53 13.96 24.92
N LYS A 214 0.72 14.77 24.23
CA LYS A 214 -0.58 15.26 24.69
C LYS A 214 -1.67 14.86 23.70
N SER A 215 -2.89 14.71 24.18
CA SER A 215 -4.04 14.50 23.30
C SER A 215 -4.29 15.72 22.43
N ILE A 216 -4.64 15.47 21.18
CA ILE A 216 -5.07 16.46 20.19
C ILE A 216 -6.55 16.27 19.86
N GLN A 217 -7.18 17.30 19.31
CA GLN A 217 -8.52 17.19 18.77
C GLN A 217 -8.45 17.12 17.24
N VAL A 218 -9.02 16.06 16.66
CA VAL A 218 -9.17 15.88 15.22
C VAL A 218 -10.65 16.00 14.87
N LYS A 219 -10.98 16.99 14.05
CA LYS A 219 -12.30 17.16 13.45
C LYS A 219 -12.24 16.81 11.97
N TYR A 220 -13.24 16.07 11.51
CA TYR A 220 -13.37 15.63 10.13
C TYR A 220 -14.76 15.91 9.60
N ASN A 221 -14.84 16.62 8.49
CA ASN A 221 -16.10 16.92 7.84
C ASN A 221 -16.58 15.72 7.03
N ILE A 222 -17.83 15.32 7.27
CA ILE A 222 -18.46 14.18 6.61
C ILE A 222 -19.58 14.66 5.70
N ASN A 223 -19.72 14.00 4.55
CA ASN A 223 -20.81 14.27 3.61
C ASN A 223 -22.11 13.50 3.97
N THR A 224 -22.13 12.77 5.09
CA THR A 224 -23.27 11.93 5.48
C THR A 224 -23.85 12.40 6.81
N SER A 225 -25.15 12.66 6.83
CA SER A 225 -25.90 13.10 8.01
C SER A 225 -26.45 11.94 8.86
N HIS A 226 -26.06 10.70 8.57
CA HIS A 226 -26.63 9.48 9.17
C HIS A 226 -25.55 8.46 9.61
N LEU A 227 -24.52 8.90 10.32
CA LEU A 227 -23.67 7.97 11.06
C LEU A 227 -24.45 7.33 12.21
N SER A 228 -24.18 6.06 12.46
CA SER A 228 -24.74 5.35 13.62
C SER A 228 -24.25 6.00 14.92
N PRO A 229 -25.10 6.14 15.96
CA PRO A 229 -24.65 6.60 17.27
C PRO A 229 -23.68 5.60 17.95
N LEU A 230 -23.53 4.39 17.40
CA LEU A 230 -22.61 3.36 17.88
C LEU A 230 -21.19 3.48 17.30
N VAL A 231 -20.91 4.52 16.51
CA VAL A 231 -19.60 4.73 15.90
C VAL A 231 -18.56 5.02 16.97
N GLN A 232 -17.40 4.36 16.84
CA GLN A 232 -16.26 4.47 17.73
C GLN A 232 -14.98 4.70 16.93
N SER A 233 -13.95 5.20 17.61
CA SER A 233 -12.62 5.35 17.02
C SER A 233 -11.71 4.20 17.44
N TYR A 234 -10.85 3.79 16.52
CA TYR A 234 -9.83 2.77 16.70
C TYR A 234 -8.50 3.29 16.16
N SER A 235 -7.38 2.98 16.81
CA SER A 235 -6.04 3.31 16.34
C SER A 235 -5.24 2.05 16.06
N PHE A 236 -4.37 2.10 15.06
CA PHE A 236 -3.53 0.95 14.71
C PHE A 236 -2.26 0.92 15.59
N ASN A 237 -2.12 -0.12 16.41
CA ASN A 237 -0.92 -0.35 17.19
C ASN A 237 0.13 -1.05 16.31
N THR A 238 1.18 -0.31 15.95
CA THR A 238 2.24 -0.77 15.04
C THR A 238 3.18 -1.81 15.64
N LYS A 239 3.27 -1.90 16.98
CA LYS A 239 4.11 -2.91 17.66
C LYS A 239 3.43 -4.26 17.71
N GLU A 240 2.11 -4.26 17.87
CA GLU A 240 1.31 -5.49 17.97
C GLU A 240 0.66 -5.89 16.64
N SER A 241 0.71 -5.01 15.63
CA SER A 241 0.00 -5.16 14.35
C SER A 241 -1.50 -5.41 14.53
N LYS A 242 -2.15 -4.61 15.38
CA LYS A 242 -3.59 -4.75 15.72
C LYS A 242 -4.28 -3.39 15.78
N TRP A 243 -5.54 -3.35 15.34
CA TRP A 243 -6.45 -2.25 15.66
C TRP A 243 -6.92 -2.37 17.11
N LYS A 244 -6.91 -1.25 17.83
CA LYS A 244 -7.37 -1.16 19.22
C LYS A 244 -8.34 -0.01 19.40
N TYR A 245 -9.30 -0.18 20.30
CA TYR A 245 -10.21 0.89 20.69
C TYR A 245 -9.44 2.14 21.14
N ASN A 246 -9.83 3.29 20.59
CA ASN A 246 -9.15 4.59 20.77
C ASN A 246 -10.07 5.67 21.37
N GLY A 247 -11.32 5.34 21.69
CA GLY A 247 -12.27 6.25 22.35
C GLY A 247 -13.54 6.50 21.55
N GLN A 248 -14.46 7.25 22.18
CA GLN A 248 -15.73 7.64 21.58
C GLN A 248 -15.54 8.72 20.51
N VAL A 249 -16.47 8.75 19.55
CA VAL A 249 -16.55 9.79 18.52
C VAL A 249 -17.68 10.73 18.90
N THR A 250 -17.40 12.03 18.97
CA THR A 250 -18.44 13.06 19.11
C THR A 250 -18.99 13.39 17.73
N LEU A 251 -20.30 13.29 17.57
CA LEU A 251 -20.99 13.60 16.33
C LEU A 251 -21.64 14.98 16.44
N GLU A 252 -21.29 15.85 15.50
CA GLU A 252 -21.93 17.15 15.26
C GLU A 252 -22.59 17.13 13.86
N PRO A 253 -23.47 18.08 13.52
CA PRO A 253 -24.03 18.15 12.17
C PRO A 253 -22.92 18.23 11.11
N ASN A 254 -22.81 17.20 10.26
CA ASN A 254 -21.82 17.05 9.17
C ASN A 254 -20.34 17.03 9.62
N GLN A 255 -20.06 16.81 10.89
CA GLN A 255 -18.71 16.74 11.41
C GLN A 255 -18.59 15.66 12.49
N LEU A 256 -17.46 14.97 12.52
CA LEU A 256 -17.08 14.12 13.64
C LEU A 256 -15.85 14.72 14.33
N SER A 257 -15.73 14.49 15.64
CA SER A 257 -14.61 14.93 16.46
C SER A 257 -14.08 13.78 17.31
N ILE A 258 -12.76 13.66 17.38
CA ILE A 258 -12.03 12.65 18.17
C ILE A 258 -10.94 13.37 18.99
N ILE A 259 -10.75 12.93 20.23
CA ILE A 259 -9.61 13.31 21.06
C ILE A 259 -8.69 12.11 21.19
N THR A 260 -7.43 12.24 20.78
CA THR A 260 -6.46 11.13 20.81
C THR A 260 -5.02 11.64 20.86
N ASN A 261 -4.10 10.82 21.34
CA ASN A 261 -2.65 11.01 21.24
C ASN A 261 -1.99 9.99 20.28
N ASN A 262 -2.76 9.20 19.54
CA ASN A 262 -2.26 8.27 18.51
C ASN A 262 -2.96 8.53 17.16
N PRO A 263 -2.78 9.72 16.56
CA PRO A 263 -3.54 10.13 15.39
C PRO A 263 -2.95 9.64 14.06
N GLU A 264 -1.90 8.82 14.07
CA GLU A 264 -1.19 8.44 12.85
C GLU A 264 -2.07 7.60 11.92
N GLN A 265 -2.87 6.69 12.49
CA GLN A 265 -3.79 5.82 11.78
C GLN A 265 -5.03 5.53 12.61
N ILE A 266 -6.14 6.15 12.22
CA ILE A 266 -7.44 6.05 12.88
C ILE A 266 -8.43 5.38 11.92
N ALA A 267 -9.20 4.44 12.44
CA ALA A 267 -10.39 3.92 11.81
C ALA A 267 -11.61 4.35 12.63
N ILE A 268 -12.63 4.85 11.95
CA ILE A 268 -13.92 5.19 12.53
C ILE A 268 -14.94 4.20 12.00
N GLY A 269 -15.68 3.56 12.90
CA GLY A 269 -16.59 2.50 12.49
C GLY A 269 -17.41 1.90 13.61
N VAL A 270 -18.15 0.85 13.26
CA VAL A 270 -18.98 0.10 14.20
C VAL A 270 -18.40 -1.31 14.33
N SER A 271 -18.18 -1.76 15.56
CA SER A 271 -17.68 -3.11 15.85
C SER A 271 -18.83 -4.08 16.11
N TYR A 272 -18.72 -5.29 15.56
CA TYR A 272 -19.70 -6.37 15.70
C TYR A 272 -19.07 -7.63 16.28
N SER A 273 -19.87 -8.43 16.99
CA SER A 273 -19.56 -9.84 17.19
C SER A 273 -19.62 -10.56 15.84
N TYR A 274 -18.67 -11.46 15.59
CA TYR A 274 -18.50 -12.07 14.27
C TYR A 274 -18.24 -13.57 14.36
N THR A 275 -18.44 -14.24 13.23
CA THR A 275 -18.04 -15.61 12.95
C THR A 275 -17.46 -15.68 11.54
N THR A 276 -16.96 -16.83 11.13
CA THR A 276 -16.42 -17.07 9.78
C THR A 276 -17.39 -17.89 8.92
N CYS A 277 -17.54 -17.49 7.66
CA CYS A 277 -18.13 -18.28 6.59
C CYS A 277 -16.99 -18.79 5.68
N GLU A 278 -16.89 -20.10 5.50
CA GLU A 278 -15.88 -20.74 4.65
C GLU A 278 -16.55 -21.58 3.56
N GLY A 279 -15.88 -21.77 2.43
CA GLY A 279 -16.40 -22.58 1.34
C GLY A 279 -15.54 -22.52 0.09
N MET A 280 -16.05 -23.10 -1.00
CA MET A 280 -15.47 -22.97 -2.33
C MET A 280 -16.35 -22.09 -3.23
N ALA A 281 -15.70 -21.21 -3.99
CA ALA A 281 -16.35 -20.46 -5.05
C ALA A 281 -16.11 -21.18 -6.38
N ILE A 282 -17.17 -21.71 -6.96
CA ILE A 282 -17.15 -22.62 -8.11
C ILE A 282 -17.90 -21.97 -9.26
N PHE A 283 -17.27 -21.92 -10.43
CA PHE A 283 -17.88 -21.46 -11.67
C PHE A 283 -18.41 -22.64 -12.49
N ASN A 284 -19.65 -22.55 -12.97
CA ASN A 284 -20.33 -23.58 -13.77
C ASN A 284 -20.17 -25.01 -13.22
N LYS A 285 -20.09 -25.15 -11.88
CA LYS A 285 -19.97 -26.42 -11.14
C LYS A 285 -18.71 -27.25 -11.40
N ASN A 286 -17.74 -26.76 -12.17
CA ASN A 286 -16.58 -27.56 -12.59
C ASN A 286 -15.22 -26.97 -12.18
N ASN A 287 -15.09 -25.64 -12.06
CA ASN A 287 -13.80 -24.97 -11.85
C ASN A 287 -13.83 -24.02 -10.66
N GLY A 288 -12.80 -24.08 -9.80
CA GLY A 288 -12.59 -23.10 -8.73
C GLY A 288 -12.16 -21.74 -9.29
N MET A 289 -12.68 -20.66 -8.73
CA MET A 289 -12.31 -19.30 -9.15
C MET A 289 -11.11 -18.79 -8.37
N SER A 290 -10.11 -18.21 -9.03
CA SER A 290 -8.95 -17.62 -8.36
C SER A 290 -9.15 -16.13 -8.12
N PHE A 291 -8.84 -15.66 -6.91
CA PHE A 291 -8.64 -14.24 -6.58
C PHE A 291 -9.83 -13.30 -6.77
N SER A 292 -10.99 -13.78 -7.23
CA SER A 292 -12.22 -13.01 -7.35
C SER A 292 -12.67 -12.43 -6.00
N ARG A 293 -13.37 -11.28 -6.05
CA ARG A 293 -13.80 -10.58 -4.84
C ARG A 293 -15.09 -11.13 -4.29
N ILE A 294 -15.16 -11.20 -2.97
CA ILE A 294 -16.37 -11.48 -2.22
C ILE A 294 -16.52 -10.49 -1.07
N ALA A 295 -17.75 -10.20 -0.70
CA ALA A 295 -18.07 -9.37 0.45
C ALA A 295 -19.34 -9.84 1.13
N ASN A 296 -19.52 -9.55 2.42
CA ASN A 296 -20.82 -9.63 3.06
C ASN A 296 -21.47 -8.24 3.13
N SER A 297 -22.78 -8.20 2.96
CA SER A 297 -23.61 -7.01 3.03
C SER A 297 -24.60 -7.11 4.18
N LEU A 298 -24.66 -6.05 4.99
CA LEU A 298 -25.66 -5.85 6.04
C LEU A 298 -26.39 -4.54 5.74
N ASN A 299 -27.70 -4.62 5.53
CA ASN A 299 -28.54 -3.46 5.17
C ASN A 299 -28.02 -2.68 3.94
N GLY A 300 -27.47 -3.38 2.94
CA GLY A 300 -26.94 -2.77 1.72
C GLY A 300 -25.52 -2.20 1.84
N GLN A 301 -24.88 -2.28 3.02
CA GLN A 301 -23.51 -1.85 3.23
C GLN A 301 -22.56 -3.05 3.29
N SER A 302 -21.45 -3.00 2.55
CA SER A 302 -20.40 -4.01 2.64
C SER A 302 -19.70 -3.91 4.00
N ILE A 303 -19.73 -4.98 4.79
CA ILE A 303 -19.19 -5.01 6.16
C ILE A 303 -17.75 -5.54 6.18
N HIS A 304 -17.49 -6.61 5.44
CA HIS A 304 -16.17 -7.17 5.22
C HIS A 304 -16.06 -7.57 3.75
N ASN A 305 -14.88 -7.35 3.20
CA ASN A 305 -14.53 -7.74 1.85
C ASN A 305 -13.21 -8.49 1.86
N THR A 306 -13.10 -9.47 0.98
CA THR A 306 -11.90 -10.29 0.84
C THR A 306 -11.83 -10.88 -0.56
N ARG A 307 -10.79 -11.67 -0.82
CA ARG A 307 -10.60 -12.37 -2.08
C ARG A 307 -10.61 -13.88 -1.87
N ILE A 308 -11.19 -14.57 -2.83
CA ILE A 308 -11.08 -16.02 -2.94
C ILE A 308 -9.61 -16.37 -3.19
N GLN A 309 -9.11 -17.46 -2.62
CA GLN A 309 -7.73 -17.88 -2.81
C GLN A 309 -7.53 -18.54 -4.15
N TYR A 310 -6.27 -18.83 -4.49
CA TYR A 310 -5.94 -19.38 -5.80
C TYR A 310 -6.69 -20.68 -6.10
N SER A 311 -6.91 -21.53 -5.08
CA SER A 311 -7.62 -22.80 -5.20
C SER A 311 -9.13 -22.71 -5.38
N GLY A 312 -9.74 -21.53 -5.21
CA GLY A 312 -11.20 -21.38 -5.13
C GLY A 312 -11.77 -21.37 -3.72
N LYS A 313 -10.97 -21.64 -2.69
CA LYS A 313 -11.41 -21.56 -1.29
C LYS A 313 -11.51 -20.11 -0.82
N PHE A 314 -12.43 -19.85 0.11
CA PHE A 314 -12.53 -18.53 0.74
C PHE A 314 -12.84 -18.64 2.23
N LYS A 315 -12.58 -17.53 2.93
CA LYS A 315 -12.96 -17.29 4.33
C LYS A 315 -13.43 -15.85 4.43
N LEU A 316 -14.65 -15.64 4.89
CA LEU A 316 -15.28 -14.31 5.02
C LEU A 316 -15.75 -14.10 6.45
N PHE A 317 -15.53 -12.92 7.03
CA PHE A 317 -16.06 -12.59 8.34
C PHE A 317 -17.51 -12.08 8.21
N VAL A 318 -18.42 -12.67 8.98
CA VAL A 318 -19.84 -12.31 8.98
C VAL A 318 -20.32 -11.96 10.38
N VAL A 319 -21.25 -11.01 10.47
CA VAL A 319 -21.82 -10.55 11.74
C VAL A 319 -22.71 -11.64 12.36
N GLN A 320 -22.57 -11.91 13.65
CA GLN A 320 -23.44 -12.87 14.34
C GLN A 320 -24.87 -12.32 14.50
N ASP A 321 -25.85 -13.22 14.50
CA ASP A 321 -27.26 -12.92 14.79
C ASP A 321 -27.91 -11.84 13.88
N LYS A 322 -27.36 -11.64 12.68
CA LYS A 322 -27.86 -10.69 11.67
C LYS A 322 -27.98 -11.37 10.31
N TYR A 323 -29.13 -11.19 9.66
CA TYR A 323 -29.30 -11.56 8.25
C TYR A 323 -28.34 -10.74 7.38
N GLN A 324 -27.61 -11.42 6.51
CA GLN A 324 -26.61 -10.85 5.62
C GLN A 324 -26.63 -11.57 4.29
N GLU A 325 -26.20 -10.85 3.26
CA GLU A 325 -25.99 -11.40 1.93
C GLU A 325 -24.49 -11.51 1.65
N MET A 326 -24.08 -12.58 0.98
CA MET A 326 -22.77 -12.67 0.36
C MET A 326 -22.86 -12.19 -1.08
N ILE A 327 -21.99 -11.25 -1.43
CA ILE A 327 -21.91 -10.62 -2.74
C ILE A 327 -20.65 -11.13 -3.42
N PHE A 328 -20.81 -11.66 -4.62
CA PHE A 328 -19.71 -11.96 -5.52
C PHE A 328 -19.51 -10.80 -6.51
N GLN A 329 -18.27 -10.31 -6.63
CA GLN A 329 -17.96 -9.09 -7.36
C GLN A 329 -16.85 -9.28 -8.40
N ASP A 330 -16.88 -8.49 -9.47
CA ASP A 330 -15.77 -8.41 -10.44
C ASP A 330 -14.62 -7.49 -9.97
N GLU A 331 -13.57 -7.37 -10.80
CA GLU A 331 -12.44 -6.45 -10.56
C GLU A 331 -12.82 -4.95 -10.51
N CYS A 332 -14.04 -4.59 -10.91
CA CYS A 332 -14.61 -3.24 -10.83
C CYS A 332 -15.62 -3.07 -9.68
N GLN A 333 -15.80 -4.09 -8.84
CA GLN A 333 -16.79 -4.15 -7.75
C GLN A 333 -18.25 -4.17 -8.23
N GLY A 334 -18.48 -4.46 -9.52
CA GLY A 334 -19.80 -4.77 -10.04
C GLY A 334 -20.34 -6.02 -9.34
N VAL A 335 -21.58 -5.94 -8.84
CA VAL A 335 -22.26 -7.07 -8.21
C VAL A 335 -22.70 -8.04 -9.29
N ASN A 336 -22.10 -9.24 -9.29
CA ASN A 336 -22.39 -10.29 -10.28
C ASN A 336 -23.37 -11.33 -9.75
N SER A 337 -23.29 -11.67 -8.47
CA SER A 337 -24.21 -12.63 -7.84
C SER A 337 -24.36 -12.34 -6.36
N VAL A 338 -25.53 -12.69 -5.82
CA VAL A 338 -25.89 -12.51 -4.42
C VAL A 338 -26.37 -13.84 -3.86
N PHE A 339 -25.85 -14.21 -2.69
CA PHE A 339 -26.14 -15.46 -2.00
C PHE A 339 -26.62 -15.16 -0.58
N SER A 340 -27.69 -15.81 -0.15
CA SER A 340 -28.16 -15.72 1.23
C SER A 340 -27.29 -16.58 2.17
N VAL A 341 -26.96 -16.03 3.34
CA VAL A 341 -26.21 -16.74 4.39
C VAL A 341 -27.11 -17.02 5.59
N ASN A 342 -27.21 -18.28 5.97
CA ASN A 342 -27.85 -18.66 7.24
C ASN A 342 -26.81 -18.63 8.36
N VAL A 343 -26.82 -17.55 9.15
CA VAL A 343 -25.87 -17.34 10.25
C VAL A 343 -26.18 -18.12 11.53
N ASN A 344 -27.30 -18.86 11.55
CA ASN A 344 -27.75 -19.61 12.74
C ASN A 344 -27.18 -21.03 12.84
N GLN A 345 -26.36 -21.47 11.87
CA GLN A 345 -25.70 -22.78 11.89
C GLN A 345 -24.17 -22.58 11.88
N LEU A 346 -23.50 -23.03 12.95
CA LEU A 346 -22.04 -22.97 13.08
C LEU A 346 -21.43 -24.37 12.93
N PRO A 347 -20.28 -24.52 12.23
CA PRO A 347 -19.60 -23.52 11.39
C PRO A 347 -20.41 -23.20 10.14
N ILE A 348 -20.35 -21.96 9.67
CA ILE A 348 -21.04 -21.55 8.44
C ILE A 348 -20.19 -22.04 7.27
N VAL A 349 -20.62 -23.12 6.62
CA VAL A 349 -20.00 -23.61 5.39
C VAL A 349 -20.96 -23.40 4.24
N LYS A 350 -20.51 -22.69 3.19
CA LYS A 350 -21.35 -22.36 2.05
C LYS A 350 -20.54 -22.28 0.76
N ASP A 351 -20.73 -23.23 -0.13
CA ASP A 351 -20.19 -23.12 -1.48
C ASP A 351 -20.96 -22.07 -2.28
N LEU A 352 -20.23 -21.25 -3.02
CA LEU A 352 -20.75 -20.23 -3.92
C LEU A 352 -20.70 -20.78 -5.34
N ILE A 353 -21.84 -21.26 -5.83
CA ILE A 353 -21.97 -21.71 -7.21
C ILE A 353 -22.38 -20.50 -8.05
N VAL A 354 -21.43 -19.97 -8.81
CA VAL A 354 -21.67 -18.89 -9.77
C VAL A 354 -21.98 -19.54 -11.12
N ASP A 355 -23.27 -19.58 -11.46
CA ASP A 355 -23.73 -20.02 -12.77
C ASP A 355 -23.58 -18.87 -13.80
N ASN A 356 -23.34 -19.20 -15.06
CA ASN A 356 -23.07 -18.22 -16.11
C ASN A 356 -24.33 -17.51 -16.65
N PRO A 357 -24.43 -16.18 -16.48
CA PRO A 357 -25.05 -15.36 -17.53
C PRO A 357 -24.16 -14.24 -18.10
N LEU A 358 -22.85 -14.14 -17.80
CA LEU A 358 -22.08 -12.91 -18.05
C LEU A 358 -20.72 -13.12 -18.74
N ASN A 359 -20.47 -12.33 -19.80
CA ASN A 359 -19.30 -12.31 -20.68
C ASN A 359 -17.95 -11.93 -20.00
N PHE A 360 -17.82 -11.99 -18.67
CA PHE A 360 -16.70 -11.39 -17.92
C PHE A 360 -15.73 -12.39 -17.28
N ALA A 361 -16.10 -13.67 -17.22
CA ALA A 361 -15.20 -14.73 -16.79
C ALA A 361 -14.09 -14.95 -17.83
N ILE A 362 -12.86 -14.96 -17.37
CA ILE A 362 -11.67 -15.23 -18.17
C ILE A 362 -10.99 -16.47 -17.59
N GLU A 363 -11.00 -17.53 -18.39
CA GLU A 363 -10.09 -18.66 -18.21
C GLU A 363 -8.80 -18.32 -18.96
N LEU A 364 -7.68 -18.35 -18.26
CA LEU A 364 -6.37 -18.05 -18.79
C LEU A 364 -5.41 -19.17 -18.40
N SER A 365 -5.09 -20.04 -19.35
CA SER A 365 -4.13 -21.12 -19.15
C SER A 365 -3.14 -21.22 -20.30
N GLY A 366 -1.97 -21.78 -20.02
CA GLY A 366 -0.90 -21.84 -21.00
C GLY A 366 0.50 -22.02 -20.44
N LYS A 367 1.50 -21.62 -21.25
CA LYS A 367 2.93 -21.73 -20.93
C LYS A 367 3.64 -20.38 -21.06
N ALA A 368 4.57 -20.12 -20.16
CA ALA A 368 5.52 -19.02 -20.19
C ALA A 368 6.93 -19.63 -20.38
N ILE A 369 7.54 -19.32 -21.51
CA ILE A 369 8.81 -19.93 -21.96
C ILE A 369 9.76 -18.86 -22.48
N TYR A 370 11.04 -19.19 -22.50
CA TYR A 370 12.02 -18.48 -23.32
C TYR A 370 11.91 -18.92 -24.78
N CYS A 371 12.56 -18.18 -25.68
CA CYS A 371 12.50 -18.47 -27.11
C CYS A 371 13.28 -19.72 -27.55
N ASP A 372 14.15 -20.25 -26.69
CA ASP A 372 14.74 -21.59 -26.85
C ASP A 372 13.78 -22.73 -26.43
N GLY A 373 12.59 -22.39 -25.91
CA GLY A 373 11.59 -23.34 -25.44
C GLY A 373 11.72 -23.76 -23.97
N SER A 374 12.76 -23.31 -23.27
CA SER A 374 12.92 -23.59 -21.84
C SER A 374 11.86 -22.85 -21.00
N PRO A 375 11.38 -23.43 -19.88
CA PRO A 375 10.32 -22.84 -19.08
C PRO A 375 10.83 -21.65 -18.25
N ILE A 376 9.99 -20.64 -18.07
CA ILE A 376 10.18 -19.62 -17.02
C ILE A 376 9.81 -20.27 -15.69
N THR A 377 10.80 -20.48 -14.82
CA THR A 377 10.63 -21.27 -13.58
C THR A 377 10.17 -20.42 -12.40
N GLU A 378 10.43 -19.12 -12.42
CA GLU A 378 10.07 -18.18 -11.36
C GLU A 378 9.52 -16.89 -11.99
N GLY A 379 8.21 -16.72 -11.93
CA GLY A 379 7.56 -15.61 -12.60
C GLY A 379 6.08 -15.50 -12.30
N TYR A 380 5.45 -14.54 -12.95
CA TYR A 380 4.01 -14.33 -12.89
C TYR A 380 3.46 -13.83 -14.22
N ILE A 381 2.17 -14.10 -14.45
CA ILE A 381 1.38 -13.46 -15.49
C ILE A 381 0.72 -12.23 -14.90
N LEU A 382 0.90 -11.07 -15.52
CA LEU A 382 0.22 -9.83 -15.21
C LEU A 382 -0.92 -9.62 -16.21
N ALA A 383 -2.15 -9.55 -15.72
CA ALA A 383 -3.31 -9.14 -16.50
C ALA A 383 -3.72 -7.72 -16.07
N LYS A 384 -3.75 -6.76 -17.01
CA LYS A 384 -4.01 -5.35 -16.75
C LYS A 384 -5.04 -4.77 -17.72
N ASN A 385 -6.00 -3.99 -17.24
CA ASN A 385 -6.96 -3.29 -18.10
C ASN A 385 -6.52 -1.84 -18.41
N LYS A 386 -7.27 -1.16 -19.29
CA LYS A 386 -7.06 0.26 -19.64
C LYS A 386 -7.21 1.23 -18.45
N ALA A 387 -7.93 0.84 -17.40
CA ALA A 387 -8.11 1.62 -16.18
C ALA A 387 -7.01 1.36 -15.13
N ASN A 388 -5.87 0.77 -15.55
CA ASN A 388 -4.74 0.37 -14.71
C ASN A 388 -5.06 -0.63 -13.58
N GLN A 389 -6.23 -1.29 -13.61
CA GLN A 389 -6.52 -2.37 -12.69
C GLN A 389 -5.79 -3.63 -13.15
N SER A 390 -5.04 -4.21 -12.24
CA SER A 390 -4.13 -5.33 -12.54
C SER A 390 -4.26 -6.46 -11.55
N ILE A 391 -4.23 -7.69 -12.05
CA ILE A 391 -4.18 -8.92 -11.26
C ILE A 391 -3.01 -9.76 -11.74
N VAL A 392 -2.42 -10.55 -10.83
CA VAL A 392 -1.27 -11.39 -11.11
C VAL A 392 -1.56 -12.85 -10.80
N PHE A 393 -0.99 -13.74 -11.60
CA PHE A 393 -1.11 -15.19 -11.43
C PHE A 393 0.27 -15.85 -11.41
N PRO A 394 0.51 -16.82 -10.51
CA PRO A 394 1.81 -17.47 -10.42
C PRO A 394 2.10 -18.31 -11.68
N ILE A 395 3.37 -18.39 -12.04
CA ILE A 395 3.89 -19.38 -12.99
C ILE A 395 4.51 -20.52 -12.17
N THR A 396 4.18 -21.77 -12.52
CA THR A 396 4.78 -22.96 -11.89
C THR A 396 6.23 -23.15 -12.35
N SER A 397 7.00 -23.99 -11.66
CA SER A 397 8.38 -24.31 -12.05
C SER A 397 8.51 -24.96 -13.45
N GLN A 398 7.41 -25.41 -14.05
CA GLN A 398 7.35 -25.95 -15.41
C GLN A 398 6.93 -24.90 -16.45
N GLY A 399 6.88 -23.62 -16.07
CA GLY A 399 6.40 -22.54 -16.94
C GLY A 399 4.90 -22.56 -17.17
N ILE A 400 4.12 -23.38 -16.45
CA ILE A 400 2.67 -23.51 -16.64
C ILE A 400 1.95 -22.51 -15.74
N PHE A 401 0.91 -21.85 -16.28
CA PHE A 401 -0.06 -21.06 -15.51
C PHE A 401 -1.49 -21.50 -15.85
N ASN A 402 -2.40 -21.36 -14.90
CA ASN A 402 -3.82 -21.58 -15.09
C ASN A 402 -4.61 -20.75 -14.08
N SER A 403 -5.54 -19.92 -14.55
CA SER A 403 -6.43 -19.19 -13.67
C SER A 403 -7.79 -18.97 -14.29
N LEU A 404 -8.80 -18.91 -13.44
CA LEU A 404 -10.16 -18.53 -13.77
C LEU A 404 -10.57 -17.35 -12.89
N PHE A 405 -10.76 -16.18 -13.48
CA PHE A 405 -11.08 -14.95 -12.74
C PHE A 405 -12.12 -14.10 -13.46
N PHE A 406 -12.72 -13.14 -12.75
CA PHE A 406 -13.70 -12.21 -13.30
C PHE A 406 -13.08 -10.84 -13.59
N SER A 407 -12.99 -10.49 -14.88
CA SER A 407 -12.55 -9.16 -15.31
C SER A 407 -13.68 -8.13 -15.21
N CYS A 408 -13.35 -6.83 -15.25
CA CYS A 408 -14.35 -5.78 -15.41
C CYS A 408 -15.06 -5.82 -16.77
N ASN A 409 -14.29 -6.14 -17.82
CA ASN A 409 -14.73 -6.25 -19.19
C ASN A 409 -13.78 -7.19 -19.96
N LYS A 410 -14.32 -8.02 -20.86
CA LYS A 410 -13.50 -8.98 -21.62
C LYS A 410 -12.67 -8.33 -22.73
N LEU A 411 -13.04 -7.13 -23.19
CA LEU A 411 -12.53 -6.58 -24.45
C LEU A 411 -11.24 -5.75 -24.35
N ASP A 412 -10.64 -5.57 -23.17
CA ASP A 412 -9.52 -4.63 -23.00
C ASP A 412 -8.40 -5.10 -22.04
N MET A 413 -8.27 -6.41 -21.78
CA MET A 413 -7.17 -6.90 -20.95
C MET A 413 -5.89 -7.07 -21.78
N LEU A 414 -4.79 -6.61 -21.20
CA LEU A 414 -3.42 -6.76 -21.66
C LEU A 414 -2.72 -7.75 -20.74
N TYR A 415 -2.02 -8.72 -21.33
CA TYR A 415 -1.32 -9.76 -20.60
C TYR A 415 0.18 -9.71 -20.88
N THR A 416 0.98 -9.90 -19.85
CA THR A 416 2.43 -10.09 -19.97
C THR A 416 2.90 -11.18 -19.01
N ALA A 417 3.93 -11.92 -19.39
CA ALA A 417 4.67 -12.78 -18.46
C ALA A 417 5.92 -12.04 -18.00
N THR A 418 6.20 -12.08 -16.69
CA THR A 418 7.43 -11.55 -16.11
C THR A 418 8.24 -12.69 -15.52
N ASP A 419 9.51 -12.76 -15.90
CA ASP A 419 10.53 -13.63 -15.32
C ASP A 419 11.27 -12.85 -14.23
N LEU A 420 11.16 -13.34 -12.99
CA LEU A 420 11.74 -12.74 -11.80
C LEU A 420 13.25 -13.00 -11.69
N VAL A 421 13.77 -14.03 -12.37
CA VAL A 421 15.20 -14.39 -12.29
C VAL A 421 16.04 -13.42 -13.11
N ASN A 422 15.61 -13.11 -14.33
CA ASN A 422 16.36 -12.23 -15.24
C ASN A 422 15.76 -10.82 -15.37
N ASP A 423 14.71 -10.47 -14.61
CA ASP A 423 13.94 -9.21 -14.72
C ASP A 423 13.50 -8.89 -16.16
N ARG A 424 12.99 -9.90 -16.86
CA ARG A 424 12.51 -9.79 -18.24
C ARG A 424 10.99 -9.91 -18.30
N THR A 425 10.39 -9.26 -19.30
CA THR A 425 8.96 -9.31 -19.53
C THR A 425 8.68 -9.64 -20.99
N SER A 426 7.65 -10.43 -21.26
CA SER A 426 7.23 -10.77 -22.61
C SER A 426 6.67 -9.54 -23.34
N GLU A 427 6.44 -9.68 -24.65
CA GLU A 427 5.55 -8.75 -25.36
C GLU A 427 4.11 -8.83 -24.79
N ILE A 428 3.34 -7.76 -25.02
CA ILE A 428 1.95 -7.66 -24.59
C ILE A 428 1.07 -8.51 -25.50
N ILE A 429 0.25 -9.37 -24.91
CA ILE A 429 -0.81 -10.13 -25.58
C ILE A 429 -2.17 -9.52 -25.20
N THR A 430 -3.10 -9.41 -26.15
CA THR A 430 -4.45 -8.87 -25.92
C THR A 430 -5.51 -9.97 -25.80
N THR A 431 -6.66 -9.69 -25.18
CA THR A 431 -7.76 -10.67 -25.08
C THR A 431 -8.25 -11.26 -26.40
N SER A 432 -8.16 -10.51 -27.51
CA SER A 432 -8.49 -11.02 -28.85
C SER A 432 -7.49 -12.05 -29.40
N SER A 433 -6.28 -12.09 -28.85
CA SER A 433 -5.20 -13.00 -29.27
C SER A 433 -4.92 -14.14 -28.27
N VAL A 434 -5.53 -14.09 -27.08
CA VAL A 434 -5.49 -15.18 -26.10
C VAL A 434 -6.47 -16.27 -26.52
N ASN A 435 -5.96 -17.48 -26.80
CA ASN A 435 -6.79 -18.67 -26.76
C ASN A 435 -6.93 -19.03 -25.28
N ASN A 436 -8.10 -18.77 -24.69
CA ASN A 436 -8.40 -18.86 -23.25
C ASN A 436 -7.97 -20.20 -22.59
N SER A 437 -7.68 -21.24 -23.36
CA SER A 437 -7.28 -22.55 -22.87
C SER A 437 -5.85 -23.01 -23.21
N ASN A 438 -5.04 -22.24 -23.96
CA ASN A 438 -3.66 -22.64 -24.31
C ASN A 438 -2.78 -21.50 -24.87
N SER A 439 -2.58 -20.43 -24.12
CA SER A 439 -1.75 -19.30 -24.56
C SER A 439 -0.26 -19.55 -24.33
N THR A 440 0.62 -18.98 -25.16
CA THR A 440 2.08 -19.07 -24.97
C THR A 440 2.69 -17.67 -24.87
N PHE A 441 3.27 -17.35 -23.72
CA PHE A 441 4.06 -16.14 -23.52
C PHE A 441 5.53 -16.46 -23.76
N ARG A 442 6.18 -15.68 -24.64
CA ARG A 442 7.60 -15.85 -24.97
C ARG A 442 8.41 -14.66 -24.49
N ILE A 443 9.48 -14.94 -23.76
CA ILE A 443 10.54 -13.97 -23.47
C ILE A 443 11.73 -14.31 -24.36
N CYS A 444 11.89 -13.57 -25.46
CA CYS A 444 13.10 -13.69 -26.28
C CYS A 444 14.20 -12.82 -25.68
N GLU A 445 15.42 -13.34 -25.68
CA GLU A 445 16.59 -12.47 -25.61
C GLU A 445 16.56 -11.56 -26.83
N ASN A 446 16.23 -10.29 -26.58
CA ASN A 446 16.52 -9.09 -27.36
C ASN A 446 15.36 -8.08 -27.27
N LYS A 447 15.30 -7.41 -26.11
CA LYS A 447 14.94 -6.00 -25.97
C LYS A 447 15.32 -5.65 -24.54
N VAL A 448 16.56 -5.21 -24.34
CA VAL A 448 16.91 -4.56 -23.08
C VAL A 448 15.97 -3.37 -22.92
N SER A 449 15.19 -3.36 -21.86
CA SER A 449 14.23 -2.29 -21.63
C SER A 449 14.99 -1.01 -21.29
N SER A 450 14.54 0.08 -21.89
CA SER A 450 15.06 1.41 -21.63
C SER A 450 13.89 2.33 -21.31
N ILE A 451 14.12 3.32 -20.44
CA ILE A 451 13.07 4.22 -19.97
C ILE A 451 13.64 5.61 -19.73
N ALA A 452 12.84 6.63 -20.02
CA ALA A 452 13.01 7.98 -19.47
C ALA A 452 11.75 8.35 -18.69
N ARG A 453 11.88 8.77 -17.42
CA ARG A 453 10.76 9.18 -16.55
C ARG A 453 10.99 10.56 -15.98
N PHE A 454 9.94 11.36 -15.96
CA PHE A 454 9.94 12.74 -15.50
C PHE A 454 8.74 12.95 -14.58
N SER A 455 8.99 13.36 -13.34
CA SER A 455 7.96 13.69 -12.36
C SER A 455 8.20 15.10 -11.83
N PHE A 456 7.19 15.96 -11.94
CA PHE A 456 7.19 17.33 -11.39
C PHE A 456 5.76 17.87 -11.33
N ASN A 457 5.44 18.68 -10.31
CA ASN A 457 4.17 19.42 -10.24
C ASN A 457 2.92 18.53 -10.47
N HIS A 458 2.91 17.33 -9.86
CA HIS A 458 1.87 16.31 -10.02
C HIS A 458 1.69 15.72 -11.43
N ILE A 459 2.63 16.00 -12.34
CA ILE A 459 2.72 15.39 -13.65
C ILE A 459 3.79 14.32 -13.60
N ASP A 460 3.45 13.09 -13.98
CA ASP A 460 4.41 12.00 -14.16
C ASP A 460 4.29 11.46 -15.59
N THR A 461 5.41 11.50 -16.31
CA THR A 461 5.50 11.11 -17.72
C THR A 461 6.63 10.12 -17.89
N SER A 462 6.36 9.02 -18.59
CA SER A 462 7.38 8.02 -18.94
C SER A 462 7.38 7.68 -20.42
N TYR A 463 8.57 7.36 -20.92
CA TYR A 463 8.86 6.96 -22.29
C TYR A 463 9.42 5.56 -22.30
N SER A 464 8.85 4.67 -23.11
CA SER A 464 9.14 3.23 -23.11
C SER A 464 10.39 2.82 -23.89
N ILE A 465 11.06 3.78 -24.53
CA ILE A 465 12.37 3.62 -25.15
C ILE A 465 13.27 4.81 -24.84
N CYS A 466 14.54 4.54 -24.54
CA CYS A 466 15.57 5.53 -24.31
C CYS A 466 16.95 5.03 -24.74
N ARG A 467 17.70 5.87 -25.45
CA ARG A 467 19.11 5.63 -25.76
C ARG A 467 19.95 6.84 -25.41
N VAL A 468 21.23 6.63 -25.22
CA VAL A 468 22.20 7.70 -24.96
C VAL A 468 23.40 7.56 -25.88
N ARG A 469 23.78 8.66 -26.51
CA ARG A 469 25.05 8.79 -27.23
C ARG A 469 26.02 9.56 -26.35
N LYS A 470 27.18 8.96 -26.09
CA LYS A 470 28.27 9.61 -25.34
C LYS A 470 29.32 10.12 -26.32
N ILE A 471 29.45 11.44 -26.41
CA ILE A 471 30.47 12.10 -27.22
C ILE A 471 31.56 12.60 -26.28
N SER A 472 32.75 12.01 -26.37
CA SER A 472 33.92 12.42 -25.60
C SER A 472 35.16 12.41 -26.50
N ASN A 473 35.99 13.44 -26.42
CA ASN A 473 37.30 13.47 -27.07
C ASN A 473 38.35 12.96 -26.06
N PRO A 474 39.19 11.97 -26.39
CA PRO A 474 40.23 11.46 -25.48
C PRO A 474 41.16 12.54 -24.90
N ASN A 475 41.35 13.64 -25.65
CA ASN A 475 42.23 14.74 -25.28
C ASN A 475 41.48 15.92 -24.61
N SER A 476 40.19 15.76 -24.31
CA SER A 476 39.39 16.78 -23.61
C SER A 476 38.64 16.17 -22.43
N PRO A 477 38.64 16.80 -21.25
CA PRO A 477 37.85 16.34 -20.11
C PRO A 477 36.33 16.54 -20.31
N ASN A 478 35.93 17.25 -21.36
CA ASN A 478 34.53 17.53 -21.67
C ASN A 478 33.82 16.31 -22.26
N VAL A 479 32.60 16.04 -21.78
CA VAL A 479 31.77 14.91 -22.23
C VAL A 479 30.36 15.41 -22.50
N ILE A 480 29.78 15.01 -23.61
CA ILE A 480 28.39 15.30 -23.98
C ILE A 480 27.61 13.98 -23.96
N PHE A 481 26.48 13.97 -23.27
CA PHE A 481 25.49 12.90 -23.29
C PHE A 481 24.24 13.39 -24.00
N ILE A 482 23.87 12.72 -25.08
CA ILE A 482 22.64 12.99 -25.83
C ILE A 482 21.67 11.85 -25.56
N PHE A 483 20.71 12.10 -24.68
CA PHE A 483 19.59 11.20 -24.42
C PHE A 483 18.52 11.43 -25.49
N GLU A 484 18.07 10.35 -26.12
CA GLU A 484 16.96 10.35 -27.08
C GLU A 484 15.91 9.37 -26.55
N TYR A 485 14.66 9.82 -26.43
CA TYR A 485 13.59 9.05 -25.81
C TYR A 485 12.26 9.25 -26.54
N GLY A 486 11.35 8.29 -26.35
CA GLY A 486 10.05 8.32 -27.01
C GLY A 486 9.20 7.09 -26.69
N SER A 487 8.15 6.91 -27.48
CA SER A 487 7.14 5.87 -27.28
C SER A 487 6.85 5.15 -28.60
N ASN A 488 6.25 3.96 -28.53
CA ASN A 488 5.86 3.18 -29.71
C ASN A 488 7.01 2.93 -30.72
N GLY A 489 8.25 2.81 -30.23
CA GLY A 489 9.41 2.52 -31.08
C GLY A 489 10.03 3.73 -31.79
N ILE A 490 9.53 4.96 -31.55
CA ILE A 490 10.02 6.19 -32.21
C ILE A 490 10.60 7.13 -31.16
N PHE A 491 11.84 7.59 -31.37
CA PHE A 491 12.45 8.65 -30.56
C PHE A 491 11.96 10.01 -31.07
N THR A 492 11.13 10.68 -30.27
CA THR A 492 10.55 11.99 -30.62
C THR A 492 11.17 13.13 -29.83
N GLU A 493 11.83 12.82 -28.72
CA GLU A 493 12.36 13.80 -27.78
C GLU A 493 13.84 13.60 -27.50
N LYS A 494 14.50 14.65 -27.00
CA LYS A 494 15.91 14.60 -26.63
C LYS A 494 16.26 15.48 -25.43
N LEU A 495 17.31 15.08 -24.73
CA LEU A 495 17.97 15.87 -23.69
C LEU A 495 19.49 15.82 -23.89
N ILE A 496 20.14 16.98 -23.85
CA ILE A 496 21.60 17.12 -23.99
C ILE A 496 22.19 17.61 -22.68
N LEU A 497 23.03 16.77 -22.10
CA LEU A 497 23.72 17.00 -20.85
C LEU A 497 25.23 17.05 -21.13
N GLU A 498 25.89 18.11 -20.65
CA GLU A 498 27.32 18.30 -20.87
C GLU A 498 28.05 18.40 -19.53
N ARG A 499 29.09 17.59 -19.37
CA ARG A 499 30.09 17.78 -18.32
C ARG A 499 31.24 18.58 -18.91
N LEU A 500 31.44 19.77 -18.40
CA LEU A 500 32.53 20.64 -18.82
C LEU A 500 33.56 20.76 -17.71
N ASN A 501 34.83 20.90 -18.09
CA ASN A 501 35.91 21.18 -17.17
C ASN A 501 36.30 22.66 -17.27
N ASN A 502 36.25 23.35 -16.14
CA ASN A 502 36.87 24.65 -15.99
C ASN A 502 38.21 24.45 -15.24
N PRO A 503 39.34 24.96 -15.77
CA PRO A 503 40.65 24.80 -15.13
C PRO A 503 40.73 25.33 -13.69
N THR A 504 39.84 26.26 -13.32
CA THR A 504 39.84 26.95 -12.02
C THR A 504 38.80 26.40 -11.04
N THR A 505 37.63 26.00 -11.54
CA THR A 505 36.49 25.59 -10.68
C THR A 505 36.18 24.09 -10.76
N GLY A 506 36.94 23.33 -11.55
CA GLY A 506 36.74 21.90 -11.72
C GLY A 506 35.63 21.56 -12.72
N ASN A 507 35.08 20.36 -12.60
CA ASN A 507 34.01 19.90 -13.47
C ASN A 507 32.67 20.50 -13.04
N TYR A 508 31.84 20.86 -14.01
CA TYR A 508 30.46 21.26 -13.77
C TYR A 508 29.56 20.72 -14.87
N TRP A 509 28.28 20.57 -14.55
CA TRP A 509 27.28 20.07 -15.47
C TRP A 509 26.40 21.20 -16.00
N ARG A 510 26.04 21.11 -17.27
CA ARG A 510 25.04 21.99 -17.87
C ARG A 510 24.08 21.21 -18.75
N LEU A 511 22.84 21.68 -18.76
CA LEU A 511 21.82 21.25 -19.70
C LEU A 511 21.82 22.23 -20.88
N THR A 512 22.04 21.74 -22.11
CA THR A 512 22.08 22.62 -23.30
C THR A 512 20.84 22.51 -24.19
N SER A 513 20.10 21.41 -24.10
CA SER A 513 18.83 21.26 -24.82
C SER A 513 17.95 20.23 -24.13
N SER A 514 16.64 20.47 -24.13
CA SER A 514 15.63 19.48 -23.73
C SER A 514 14.35 19.71 -24.53
N SER A 515 13.66 18.66 -24.93
CA SER A 515 12.33 18.73 -25.55
C SER A 515 11.33 17.77 -24.87
N PHE A 516 10.06 18.17 -24.82
CA PHE A 516 8.92 17.42 -24.26
C PHE A 516 7.71 17.49 -25.20
N ILE A 517 6.88 16.45 -25.18
CA ILE A 517 5.66 16.36 -26.03
C ILE A 517 4.59 17.38 -25.60
N SER A 518 4.55 17.82 -24.34
CA SER A 518 3.80 19.02 -24.02
C SER A 518 4.70 20.22 -24.29
N ALA A 519 4.41 20.99 -25.35
CA ALA A 519 5.07 22.27 -25.65
C ALA A 519 4.98 23.31 -24.50
N THR A 520 4.37 22.91 -23.38
CA THR A 520 4.14 23.69 -22.17
C THR A 520 5.34 23.69 -21.23
N TYR A 521 6.26 22.71 -21.21
CA TYR A 521 7.35 22.68 -20.20
C TYR A 521 8.75 22.47 -20.79
N GLN A 522 9.75 23.08 -20.17
CA GLN A 522 11.16 22.96 -20.57
C GLN A 522 12.07 22.81 -19.34
N LEU A 523 13.02 21.87 -19.37
CA LEU A 523 14.10 21.83 -18.38
C LEU A 523 15.07 22.99 -18.66
N LYS A 524 15.43 23.73 -17.61
CA LYS A 524 16.25 24.94 -17.72
C LYS A 524 17.61 24.81 -17.08
N GLU A 525 17.68 24.26 -15.87
CA GLU A 525 18.88 24.38 -15.05
C GLU A 525 19.05 23.16 -14.16
N ILE A 526 20.29 22.69 -14.05
CA ILE A 526 20.68 21.59 -13.16
C ILE A 526 21.18 22.23 -11.87
N ILE A 527 20.62 21.81 -10.75
CA ILE A 527 20.99 22.33 -9.42
C ILE A 527 22.01 21.40 -8.76
N ASP A 528 21.80 20.09 -8.88
CA ASP A 528 22.65 19.06 -8.30
C ASP A 528 23.28 18.20 -9.41
N ASP A 529 24.51 17.75 -9.18
CA ASP A 529 25.26 16.96 -10.15
C ASP A 529 24.51 15.65 -10.54
N PRO A 530 24.48 15.27 -11.83
CA PRO A 530 23.95 14.01 -12.31
C PRO A 530 24.64 12.80 -11.68
N GLU A 531 23.85 11.83 -11.22
CA GLU A 531 24.33 10.53 -10.79
C GLU A 531 24.31 9.57 -11.98
N ILE A 532 25.48 9.21 -12.51
CA ILE A 532 25.61 8.37 -13.70
C ILE A 532 26.28 7.03 -13.37
N PHE A 533 25.64 5.94 -13.77
CA PHE A 533 26.13 4.59 -13.60
C PHE A 533 26.16 3.84 -14.93
N PHE A 534 27.28 3.15 -15.22
CA PHE A 534 27.47 2.34 -16.43
C PHE A 534 27.45 0.86 -16.06
N PHE A 535 26.74 0.06 -16.83
CA PHE A 535 26.64 -1.39 -16.61
C PHE A 535 26.34 -2.13 -17.90
N GLU A 536 26.43 -3.46 -17.86
CA GLU A 536 26.07 -4.32 -18.98
C GLU A 536 24.86 -5.18 -18.60
N LEU A 537 23.88 -5.27 -19.50
CA LEU A 537 22.69 -6.09 -19.30
C LEU A 537 22.41 -6.88 -20.58
N GLY A 538 22.52 -8.21 -20.51
CA GLY A 538 22.28 -9.08 -21.66
C GLY A 538 23.19 -8.77 -22.88
N GLY A 539 24.46 -8.45 -22.65
CA GLY A 539 25.41 -8.10 -23.71
C GLY A 539 25.28 -6.69 -24.27
N VAL A 540 24.35 -5.88 -23.75
CA VAL A 540 24.14 -4.49 -24.16
C VAL A 540 24.72 -3.56 -23.11
N GLN A 541 25.52 -2.59 -23.55
CA GLN A 541 26.04 -1.52 -22.70
C GLN A 541 24.93 -0.53 -22.35
N MET A 542 24.78 -0.25 -21.05
CA MET A 542 23.69 0.54 -20.48
C MET A 542 24.22 1.67 -19.62
N LEU A 543 23.43 2.74 -19.53
CA LEU A 543 23.66 3.89 -18.68
C LEU A 543 22.40 4.21 -17.88
N GLU A 544 22.55 4.32 -16.56
CA GLU A 544 21.55 4.94 -15.69
C GLU A 544 21.99 6.36 -15.35
N CYS A 545 21.05 7.30 -15.39
CA CYS A 545 21.27 8.70 -15.05
C CYS A 545 20.10 9.22 -14.22
N ASN A 546 20.37 9.66 -13.00
CA ASN A 546 19.42 10.38 -12.17
C ASN A 546 19.83 11.87 -12.11
N LEU A 547 18.87 12.78 -12.31
CA LEU A 547 19.07 14.23 -12.12
C LEU A 547 18.26 14.65 -10.89
N PRO A 548 18.88 14.67 -9.69
CA PRO A 548 18.17 14.77 -8.42
C PRO A 548 17.49 16.11 -8.18
N LYS A 549 17.95 17.20 -8.83
CA LYS A 549 17.27 18.52 -8.81
C LYS A 549 17.48 19.28 -10.12
N VAL A 550 16.40 19.41 -10.90
CA VAL A 550 16.37 20.21 -12.12
C VAL A 550 15.24 21.23 -12.05
N ILE A 551 15.49 22.44 -12.54
CA ILE A 551 14.46 23.46 -12.71
C ILE A 551 13.73 23.23 -14.02
N ILE A 552 12.41 23.14 -13.94
CA ILE A 552 11.49 23.11 -15.09
C ILE A 552 10.73 24.43 -15.15
N GLU A 553 10.57 24.97 -16.34
CA GLU A 553 9.81 26.19 -16.59
C GLU A 553 8.61 25.89 -17.50
N ASP A 554 7.43 26.33 -17.07
CA ASP A 554 6.25 26.39 -17.92
C ASP A 554 6.43 27.49 -18.97
N GLN A 555 6.47 27.13 -20.24
CA GLN A 555 6.63 28.02 -21.39
C GLN A 555 5.48 29.01 -21.56
N SER A 556 4.28 28.71 -21.02
CA SER A 556 3.12 29.60 -21.13
C SER A 556 3.03 30.60 -19.98
N SER A 557 3.31 30.15 -18.75
CA SER A 557 3.20 30.98 -17.54
C SER A 557 4.53 31.53 -17.03
N MET A 558 5.65 31.07 -17.58
CA MET A 558 7.03 31.33 -17.10
C MET A 558 7.28 30.90 -15.65
N LYS A 559 6.37 30.13 -15.06
CA LYS A 559 6.50 29.64 -13.68
C LYS A 559 7.53 28.52 -13.62
N LYS A 560 8.40 28.58 -12.61
CA LYS A 560 9.46 27.60 -12.37
C LYS A 560 9.05 26.59 -11.29
N TYR A 561 9.42 25.34 -11.53
CA TYR A 561 9.20 24.19 -10.66
C TYR A 561 10.52 23.45 -10.47
N THR A 562 10.66 22.74 -9.36
CA THR A 562 11.75 21.78 -9.18
C THR A 562 11.22 20.38 -9.47
N THR A 563 12.03 19.55 -10.12
CA THR A 563 11.67 18.16 -10.41
C THR A 563 11.62 17.31 -9.15
N ASP A 564 10.63 16.43 -9.08
CA ASP A 564 10.57 15.35 -8.11
C ASP A 564 11.41 14.14 -8.57
N LEU A 565 11.45 13.88 -9.87
CA LEU A 565 12.26 12.83 -10.49
C LEU A 565 12.62 13.16 -11.94
N VAL A 566 13.88 12.98 -12.32
CA VAL A 566 14.28 12.84 -13.73
C VAL A 566 15.25 11.66 -13.83
N PHE A 567 14.79 10.58 -14.46
CA PHE A 567 15.51 9.32 -14.49
C PHE A 567 15.60 8.77 -15.91
N PHE A 568 16.79 8.31 -16.28
CA PHE A 568 17.06 7.60 -17.52
C PHE A 568 17.67 6.25 -17.21
N ARG A 569 17.18 5.20 -17.87
CA ARG A 569 17.87 3.94 -18.12
C ARG A 569 17.96 3.79 -19.62
N ALA A 570 19.14 4.02 -20.17
CA ALA A 570 19.35 4.20 -21.60
C ALA A 570 20.31 3.16 -22.16
N ILE A 571 20.02 2.70 -23.38
CA ILE A 571 20.96 1.90 -24.16
C ILE A 571 22.09 2.81 -24.64
N ILE A 572 23.34 2.46 -24.38
CA ILE A 572 24.50 3.18 -24.91
C ILE A 572 24.66 2.80 -26.39
N GLN A 573 24.64 3.81 -27.25
CA GLN A 573 24.88 3.66 -28.70
C GLN A 573 26.09 4.44 -29.17
#